data_AF-A0A0Q4YSS9-F1
#
_entry.id   AF-A0A0Q4YSS9-F1
#
_cell.length_a   1.000
_cell.length_b   1.000
_cell.length_c   1.000
_cell.angle_alpha   90.00
_cell.angle_beta   90.00
_cell.angle_gamma   90.00
#
_symmetry.space_group_name_H-M   'P 1'
#
loop_
_entity.id
_entity.type
_entity.pdbx_description
1 polymer ?
#
loop_
_entity_poly.entity_id
_entity_poly.type
_entity_poly.pdbx_seq_one_letter_code
_entity_poly.pdbx_strand_id
1 'polypeptide(L)' 'MSSSPDSQSGESVAVTFRGRGYARLRGTKLSVLICPRCSQRNAPKAADQGYCQWCAYEPSRDDIEPAQAA' A
#
# COMPACT_ATOMS: atom_id res chain seq x y z
N MET A 1 36.73 -0.87 -14.15
CA MET A 1 35.32 -1.31 -14.21
C MET A 1 34.89 -1.58 -12.78
N SER A 2 34.22 -0.64 -12.14
CA SER A 2 33.81 -0.75 -10.74
C SER A 2 32.32 -0.47 -10.69
N SER A 3 31.50 -1.52 -10.69
CA SER A 3 30.07 -1.40 -10.51
C SER A 3 29.79 -1.35 -9.01
N SER A 4 29.42 -0.16 -8.51
CA SER A 4 28.90 0.04 -7.17
C SER A 4 27.56 -0.71 -7.01
N PRO A 5 27.26 -1.29 -5.83
CA PRO A 5 26.00 -1.99 -5.62
C PRO A 5 24.87 -0.95 -5.60
N ASP A 6 23.97 -1.06 -6.57
CA ASP A 6 22.70 -0.37 -6.60
C ASP A 6 22.01 -0.54 -5.25
N SER A 7 21.85 0.58 -4.55
CA SER A 7 21.00 0.69 -3.38
C SER A 7 19.56 0.47 -3.84
N GLN A 8 19.13 -0.79 -3.90
CA GLN A 8 17.74 -1.19 -4.08
C GLN A 8 16.93 -0.68 -2.89
N SER A 9 16.62 0.62 -2.92
CA SER A 9 15.55 1.21 -2.16
C SER A 9 14.27 0.60 -2.72
N GLY A 10 13.89 -0.57 -2.19
CA GLY A 10 12.88 -1.46 -2.80
C GLY A 10 11.69 -0.68 -3.35
N GLU A 11 11.44 -0.86 -4.64
CA GLU A 11 10.39 -0.18 -5.39
C GLU A 11 9.03 -0.39 -4.71
N SER A 12 8.23 0.67 -4.63
CA SER A 12 6.87 0.58 -4.09
C SER A 12 5.86 0.55 -5.24
N VAL A 13 5.02 -0.47 -5.28
CA VAL A 13 3.96 -0.62 -6.28
C VAL A 13 2.63 -0.12 -5.73
N ALA A 14 1.84 0.55 -6.58
CA ALA A 14 0.50 0.99 -6.25
C ALA A 14 -0.48 -0.20 -6.34
N VAL A 15 -1.31 -0.38 -5.33
CA VAL A 15 -2.29 -1.47 -5.25
C VAL A 15 -3.65 -0.97 -4.77
N THR A 16 -4.68 -1.76 -5.05
CA THR A 16 -6.06 -1.59 -4.57
C THR A 16 -6.53 -2.87 -3.88
N PHE A 17 -7.71 -2.81 -3.26
CA PHE A 17 -8.37 -3.95 -2.63
C PHE A 17 -9.59 -4.34 -3.45
N ARG A 18 -9.39 -5.25 -4.41
CA ARG A 18 -10.40 -5.63 -5.44
C ARG A 18 -11.01 -4.42 -6.14
N GLY A 19 -10.15 -3.53 -6.64
CA GLY A 19 -10.55 -2.29 -7.32
C GLY A 19 -11.05 -1.16 -6.40
N ARG A 20 -11.00 -1.30 -5.07
CA ARG A 20 -11.40 -0.25 -4.11
C ARG A 20 -10.24 0.21 -3.23
N GLY A 21 -10.37 1.42 -2.70
CA GLY A 21 -9.35 2.01 -1.85
C GLY A 21 -8.02 2.21 -2.60
N TYR A 22 -6.96 2.49 -1.84
CA TYR A 22 -5.63 2.70 -2.41
C TYR A 22 -4.56 2.42 -1.37
N ALA A 23 -3.50 1.72 -1.76
CA ALA A 23 -2.35 1.45 -0.91
C ALA A 23 -1.05 1.40 -1.74
N ARG A 24 0.08 1.38 -1.03
CA ARG A 24 1.38 1.07 -1.61
C ARG A 24 1.95 -0.18 -0.98
N LEU A 25 2.48 -1.08 -1.79
CA LEU A 25 3.17 -2.29 -1.35
C LEU A 25 4.68 -2.12 -1.62
N ARG A 26 5.50 -2.25 -0.58
CA ARG A 26 6.97 -2.24 -0.66
C ARG A 26 7.49 -3.54 -0.04
N GLY A 27 7.87 -4.49 -0.87
CA GLY A 27 8.14 -5.86 -0.42
C GLY A 27 6.91 -6.45 0.27
N THR A 28 6.98 -6.69 1.57
CA THR A 28 5.88 -7.21 2.39
C THR A 28 5.10 -6.14 3.16
N LYS A 29 5.60 -4.89 3.19
CA LYS A 29 4.99 -3.79 3.94
C LYS A 29 3.91 -3.13 3.09
N LEU A 30 2.71 -3.07 3.65
CA LEU A 30 1.55 -2.42 3.04
C LEU A 30 1.29 -1.09 3.74
N SER A 31 1.21 -0.01 2.97
CA SER A 31 0.79 1.30 3.46
C SER A 31 -0.62 1.60 2.96
N VAL A 32 -1.64 1.49 3.82
CA VAL A 32 -3.06 1.72 3.48
C VAL A 32 -3.36 3.21 3.47
N LEU A 33 -3.47 3.80 2.29
CA LEU A 33 -3.66 5.25 2.11
C LEU A 33 -5.14 5.63 2.11
N ILE A 34 -6.00 4.86 1.43
CA ILE A 34 -7.45 5.04 1.39
C ILE A 34 -8.12 3.71 1.70
N CYS A 35 -9.00 3.70 2.71
CA CYS A 35 -9.71 2.51 3.13
C CYS A 35 -10.77 2.09 2.09
N PRO A 36 -10.80 0.82 1.64
CA PRO A 36 -11.81 0.34 0.70
C PRO A 36 -13.21 0.20 1.31
N ARG A 37 -13.34 0.30 2.64
CA ARG A 37 -14.61 0.13 3.37
C ARG A 37 -15.30 1.45 3.68
N CYS A 38 -14.57 2.41 4.25
CA CYS A 38 -15.15 3.71 4.66
C CYS A 38 -14.68 4.88 3.79
N SER A 39 -13.84 4.64 2.77
CA SER A 39 -13.29 5.66 1.87
C SER A 39 -12.46 6.76 2.53
N GLN A 40 -12.21 6.67 3.84
CA GLN A 40 -11.38 7.62 4.55
C GLN A 40 -9.91 7.47 4.18
N ARG A 41 -9.22 8.60 4.12
CA ARG A 41 -7.76 8.66 3.93
C ARG A 41 -7.06 8.53 5.28
N ASN A 42 -6.08 7.65 5.37
CA ASN A 42 -5.18 7.58 6.52
C ASN A 42 -4.13 8.70 6.44
N ALA A 43 -3.75 9.26 7.59
CA ALA A 43 -2.55 10.09 7.67
C ALA A 43 -1.31 9.27 7.29
N PRO A 44 -0.23 9.86 6.74
CA PRO A 44 0.93 9.09 6.26
C PRO A 44 1.54 8.14 7.30
N LYS A 45 1.71 8.58 8.56
CA LYS A 45 2.24 7.73 9.65
C LYS A 45 1.31 6.56 10.01
N ALA A 46 -0.01 6.77 9.86
CA ALA A 46 -1.02 5.76 10.12
C ALA A 46 -1.15 4.75 8.98
N ALA A 47 -0.99 5.20 7.73
CA ALA A 47 -1.06 4.35 6.55
C ALA A 47 -0.06 3.20 6.62
N ASP A 48 1.16 3.51 7.07
CA ASP A 48 2.27 2.57 7.23
C ASP A 48 2.04 1.43 8.24
N GLN A 49 0.99 1.52 9.06
CA GLN A 49 0.60 0.46 9.99
C GLN A 49 -0.18 -0.67 9.30
N GLY A 50 -0.59 -0.48 8.04
CA GLY A 50 -1.24 -1.52 7.25
C GLY A 50 -2.74 -1.69 7.48
N TYR A 51 -3.38 -0.85 8.30
CA TYR A 51 -4.83 -0.88 8.55
C TYR A 51 -5.44 0.53 8.59
N CYS A 52 -6.77 0.62 8.51
CA CYS A 52 -7.49 1.88 8.57
C CYS A 52 -7.65 2.37 10.02
N GLN A 53 -7.19 3.58 10.35
CA GLN A 53 -7.36 4.14 11.71
C GLN A 53 -8.80 4.60 12.02
N TRP A 54 -9.66 4.71 11.01
CA TRP A 54 -11.01 5.23 11.16
C TRP A 54 -12.02 4.15 11.52
N CYS A 55 -11.92 2.98 10.87
CA CYS A 55 -12.86 1.87 11.06
C CYS A 55 -12.18 0.56 11.44
N ALA A 56 -10.88 0.59 11.75
CA ALA A 56 -10.07 -0.57 12.10
C ALA A 56 -10.05 -1.69 11.02
N TYR A 57 -10.38 -1.38 9.76
CA TYR A 57 -10.29 -2.35 8.67
C TYR A 57 -8.84 -2.79 8.44
N GLU A 58 -8.60 -4.08 8.57
CA GLU A 58 -7.35 -4.76 8.24
C GLU A 58 -7.51 -5.50 6.90
N PRO A 59 -6.71 -5.17 5.87
CA PRO A 59 -6.80 -5.84 4.58
C PRO A 59 -6.22 -7.25 4.60
N SER A 60 -6.89 -8.19 3.92
CA SER A 60 -6.27 -9.46 3.53
C SER A 60 -5.34 -9.25 2.34
N ARG A 61 -4.23 -9.98 2.27
CA ARG A 61 -3.34 -9.98 1.10
C ARG A 61 -4.02 -10.53 -0.15
N ASP A 62 -4.99 -11.43 0.02
CA ASP A 62 -5.73 -12.03 -1.09
C ASP A 62 -6.65 -11.02 -1.80
N ASP A 63 -6.92 -9.88 -1.17
CA ASP A 63 -7.71 -8.81 -1.77
C ASP A 63 -6.85 -7.82 -2.58
N ILE A 64 -5.52 -7.92 -2.48
CA ILE A 64 -4.59 -6.94 -3.07
C ILE A 64 -4.43 -7.20 -4.56
N GLU A 65 -4.69 -6.17 -5.36
CA GLU A 65 -4.53 -6.18 -6.82
C GLU A 65 -3.73 -4.95 -7.26
N PRO A 66 -2.90 -5.02 -8.32
CA PRO A 66 -2.23 -3.86 -8.87
C PRO A 66 -3.23 -2.74 -9.22
N ALA A 67 -2.90 -1.50 -8.88
CA ALA A 67 -3.68 -0.37 -9.33
C ALA A 67 -3.50 -0.21 -10.85
N GLN A 68 -4.60 -0.24 -11.60
CA GLN A 68 -4.56 -0.02 -13.04
C GLN A 68 -4.14 1.44 -13.31
N ALA A 69 -3.23 1.64 -14.27
CA ALA A 69 -2.93 2.97 -14.78
C ALA A 69 -4.17 3.49 -15.53
N ALA A 70 -4.56 4.72 -15.24
CA ALA A 70 -5.61 5.43 -15.97
C ALA A 70 -5.13 5.87 -17.36
#